data_AF-A0AAE1PPL4-F1
#
_entry.id   AF-A0AAE1PPL4-F1
#
_cell.length_a   1.000
_cell.length_b   1.000
_cell.length_c   1.000
_cell.angle_alpha   90.00
_cell.angle_beta   90.00
_cell.angle_gamma   90.00
#
_symmetry.space_group_name_H-M   'P 1'
#
loop_
_entity.id
_entity.type
_entity.pdbx_description
1 polymer ?
#
loop_
_entity_poly.entity_id
_entity_poly.type
_entity_poly.pdbx_seq_one_letter_code
_entity_poly.pdbx_strand_id
1 'polypeptide(L)'
;MLRKAINIKWPRKISNEQLYNKTKHHQQKWSNIIKTRRIRWYGHLQRLPEKTPAKISLQEARRTIKRPRGGQVTTWLSTIEKDLIELDLSVEDASHLVHDRREWRKVVRISRALRSPEPDASQ
;
A
#
# COMPACT_ATOMS: atom_id res chain seq x y z
N MET A 1 -14.84 5.54 -12.20
CA MET A 1 -14.38 5.99 -13.52
C MET A 1 -14.24 4.85 -14.54
N LEU A 2 -13.55 3.73 -14.26
CA LEU A 2 -13.42 2.60 -15.20
C LEU A 2 -14.75 2.02 -15.73
N ARG A 3 -15.73 1.75 -14.85
CA ARG A 3 -17.05 1.26 -15.28
C ARG A 3 -17.78 2.23 -16.21
N LYS A 4 -17.62 3.53 -15.98
CA LYS A 4 -18.19 4.59 -16.82
C LYS A 4 -17.48 4.67 -18.18
N ALA A 5 -16.15 4.55 -18.19
CA ALA A 5 -15.34 4.55 -19.42
C ALA A 5 -15.65 3.36 -20.35
N ILE A 6 -15.96 2.19 -19.78
CA ILE A 6 -16.34 0.97 -20.54
C ILE A 6 -17.87 0.90 -20.75
N ASN A 7 -18.59 2.01 -20.46
CA ASN A 7 -20.03 2.13 -20.64
C ASN A 7 -20.88 1.03 -19.95
N ILE A 8 -20.44 0.57 -18.78
CA ILE A 8 -21.21 -0.40 -17.97
C ILE A 8 -22.21 0.36 -17.11
N LYS A 9 -23.48 0.27 -17.50
CA LYS A 9 -24.61 0.86 -16.80
C LYS A 9 -25.44 -0.22 -16.10
N TRP A 10 -26.19 0.19 -15.09
CA TRP A 10 -27.23 -0.64 -14.49
C TRP A 10 -28.25 -1.07 -15.57
N PRO A 11 -28.86 -2.29 -15.52
CA PRO A 11 -28.77 -3.32 -14.47
C PRO A 11 -27.58 -4.28 -14.61
N ARG A 12 -26.70 -4.07 -15.60
CA ARG A 12 -25.59 -4.99 -15.87
C ARG A 12 -24.49 -4.87 -14.80
N LYS A 13 -24.45 -5.83 -13.88
CA LYS A 13 -23.40 -5.94 -12.85
C LYS A 13 -22.20 -6.73 -13.39
N ILE A 14 -21.00 -6.19 -13.18
CA ILE A 14 -19.72 -6.85 -13.50
C ILE A 14 -18.88 -6.99 -12.24
N SER A 15 -18.16 -8.10 -12.07
CA SER A 15 -17.20 -8.25 -10.97
C SER A 15 -15.98 -7.34 -11.19
N ASN A 16 -15.22 -7.05 -10.13
CA ASN A 16 -14.00 -6.26 -10.28
C ASN A 16 -12.93 -7.01 -11.09
N GLU A 17 -12.87 -8.33 -10.98
CA GLU A 17 -11.94 -9.17 -11.75
C GLU A 17 -12.24 -9.08 -13.25
N GLN A 18 -13.50 -9.27 -13.62
CA GLN A 18 -13.95 -9.13 -15.00
C GLN A 18 -13.72 -7.71 -15.54
N LEU A 19 -13.88 -6.67 -14.70
CA LEU A 19 -13.59 -5.29 -15.06
C LEU A 19 -12.10 -5.07 -15.40
N TYR A 20 -11.19 -5.64 -14.60
CA TYR A 20 -9.76 -5.54 -14.84
C TYR A 20 -9.32 -6.36 -16.06
N ASN A 21 -9.87 -7.57 -16.26
CA ASN A 21 -9.60 -8.38 -17.45
C ASN A 21 -10.04 -7.66 -18.73
N LYS A 22 -11.22 -7.03 -18.71
CA LYS A 22 -11.75 -6.27 -19.85
C LYS A 22 -10.94 -5.01 -20.18
N THR A 23 -10.17 -4.49 -19.24
CA THR A 23 -9.26 -3.34 -19.45
C THR A 23 -7.85 -3.74 -19.86
N LYS A 24 -7.67 -4.96 -20.41
CA LYS A 24 -6.43 -5.46 -21.02
C LYS A 24 -5.20 -5.34 -20.10
N HIS A 25 -5.26 -5.88 -18.88
CA HIS A 25 -4.12 -6.13 -17.95
C HIS A 25 -3.14 -4.97 -17.64
N HIS A 26 -3.28 -3.80 -18.26
CA HIS A 26 -2.34 -2.69 -18.13
C HIS A 26 -2.51 -1.93 -16.81
N GLN A 27 -3.67 -2.07 -16.16
CA GLN A 27 -3.97 -1.32 -14.96
C GLN A 27 -3.80 -2.19 -13.71
N GLN A 28 -2.80 -1.84 -12.89
CA GLN A 28 -2.60 -2.45 -11.58
C GLN A 28 -3.85 -2.25 -10.70
N LYS A 29 -4.19 -3.26 -9.88
CA LYS A 29 -5.26 -3.14 -8.89
C LYS A 29 -4.97 -1.93 -8.00
N TRP A 30 -5.99 -1.10 -7.76
CA TRP A 30 -5.85 0.10 -6.92
C TRP A 30 -5.28 -0.18 -5.52
N SER A 31 -5.63 -1.34 -4.94
CA SER A 31 -5.08 -1.79 -3.66
C SER A 31 -3.54 -1.86 -3.68
N ASN A 32 -2.94 -2.32 -4.78
CA ASN A 32 -1.48 -2.44 -4.93
C ASN A 32 -0.82 -1.06 -5.05
N ILE A 33 -1.47 -0.14 -5.77
CA ILE A 33 -1.02 1.25 -5.92
C ILE A 33 -1.05 1.94 -4.54
N ILE A 34 -2.13 1.76 -3.79
CA ILE A 34 -2.27 2.33 -2.44
C ILE A 34 -1.21 1.75 -1.50
N LYS A 35 -1.01 0.43 -1.49
CA LYS A 35 0.06 -0.24 -0.71
C LYS A 35 1.43 0.36 -1.02
N THR A 36 1.80 0.43 -2.30
CA THR A 36 3.10 1.00 -2.73
C THR A 36 3.27 2.46 -2.28
N ARG A 37 2.19 3.25 -2.35
CA ARG A 37 2.18 4.64 -1.86
C ARG A 37 2.35 4.71 -0.34
N ARG A 38 1.68 3.82 0.42
CA ARG A 38 1.83 3.74 1.88
C ARG A 38 3.26 3.42 2.28
N ILE A 39 3.88 2.40 1.68
CA ILE A 39 5.28 2.03 1.94
C ILE A 39 6.20 3.20 1.58
N ARG A 40 6.03 3.82 0.40
CA ARG A 40 6.82 4.99 0.02
C ARG A 40 6.70 6.12 1.05
N TRP A 41 5.48 6.42 1.48
CA TRP A 41 5.21 7.45 2.48
C TRP A 41 5.80 7.10 3.84
N TYR A 42 5.69 5.85 4.29
CA TYR A 42 6.29 5.37 5.53
C TYR A 42 7.79 5.64 5.58
N GLY A 43 8.51 5.28 4.51
CA GLY A 43 9.95 5.57 4.48
C GLY A 43 10.28 7.06 4.41
N HIS A 44 9.44 7.87 3.76
CA HIS A 44 9.62 9.34 3.80
C HIS A 44 9.43 9.87 5.22
N LEU A 45 8.33 9.48 5.86
CA LEU A 45 7.96 9.86 7.22
C LEU A 45 9.03 9.46 8.24
N GLN A 46 9.62 8.27 8.11
CA GLN A 46 10.70 7.83 8.99
C GLN A 46 11.99 8.64 8.83
N ARG A 47 12.28 9.18 7.65
CA ARG A 47 13.44 10.04 7.39
C ARG A 47 13.23 11.51 7.76
N LEU A 48 12.01 11.91 8.13
CA LEU A 48 11.75 13.28 8.54
C LEU A 48 12.44 13.60 9.88
N PRO A 49 12.89 14.86 10.08
CA PRO A 49 13.39 15.31 11.37
C PRO A 49 12.34 15.16 12.48
N GLU A 50 12.80 14.89 13.70
CA GLU A 50 11.92 14.63 14.86
C GLU A 50 10.95 15.77 15.18
N LYS A 51 11.37 17.02 14.95
CA LYS A 51 10.55 18.21 15.21
C LYS A 51 9.45 18.44 14.18
N THR A 52 9.39 17.67 13.09
CA THR A 52 8.35 17.85 12.09
C THR A 52 7.00 17.36 12.61
N PRO A 53 5.88 18.07 12.32
CA PRO A 53 4.56 17.65 12.81
C PRO A 53 4.21 16.20 12.46
N ALA A 54 4.55 15.75 11.25
CA ALA A 54 4.28 14.39 10.81
C ALA A 54 5.06 13.32 11.63
N LYS A 55 6.30 13.61 12.03
CA LYS A 55 7.11 12.68 12.85
C LYS A 55 6.64 12.69 14.32
N ILE A 56 6.23 13.84 14.84
CA ILE A 56 5.58 13.95 16.15
C ILE A 56 4.27 13.13 16.15
N SER A 57 3.41 13.31 15.15
CA SER A 57 2.18 12.52 15.02
C SER A 57 2.44 11.02 14.91
N LEU A 58 3.54 10.59 14.30
CA LEU A 58 3.94 9.18 14.27
C LEU A 58 4.27 8.65 15.67
N GLN A 59 5.02 9.42 16.45
CA GLN A 59 5.37 9.06 17.82
C GLN A 59 4.11 8.97 18.69
N GLU A 60 3.18 9.91 18.55
CA GLU A 60 1.88 9.87 19.22
C GLU A 60 1.06 8.64 18.78
N ALA A 61 1.02 8.33 17.48
CA ALA A 61 0.30 7.17 16.96
C ALA A 61 0.86 5.82 17.45
N ARG A 62 2.13 5.79 17.86
CA ARG A 62 2.77 4.60 18.48
C ARG A 62 2.38 4.42 19.94
N ARG A 63 1.82 5.44 20.61
CA ARG A 63 1.38 5.33 22.00
C ARG A 63 0.16 4.40 22.08
N THR A 64 0.26 3.39 22.94
CA THR A 64 -0.83 2.44 23.19
C THR A 64 -1.88 3.09 24.09
N ILE A 65 -2.92 3.66 23.47
CA ILE A 65 -4.07 4.24 24.19
C ILE A 65 -5.24 3.25 24.15
N LYS A 66 -5.97 3.13 25.27
CA LYS A 66 -7.18 2.32 25.36
C LYS A 66 -8.22 2.82 24.35
N ARG A 67 -8.65 1.96 23.44
CA ARG A 67 -9.58 2.32 22.36
C ARG A 67 -11.02 2.39 22.89
N PRO A 68 -11.81 3.39 22.47
CA PRO A 68 -13.23 3.43 22.79
C PRO A 68 -13.96 2.25 22.14
N ARG A 69 -15.02 1.75 22.78
CA ARG A 69 -15.89 0.72 22.20
C ARG A 69 -16.54 1.26 20.92
N GLY A 70 -16.55 0.45 19.86
CA GLY A 70 -17.10 0.83 18.53
C GLY A 70 -16.18 1.68 17.66
N GLY A 71 -14.95 1.98 18.11
CA GLY A 71 -13.96 2.70 17.32
C GLY A 71 -13.37 1.88 16.16
N GLN A 72 -12.68 2.57 15.25
CA GLN A 72 -12.01 1.92 14.12
C GLN A 72 -10.97 0.90 14.60
N VAL A 73 -11.10 -0.35 14.15
CA VAL A 73 -10.24 -1.46 14.57
C VAL A 73 -8.84 -1.37 13.95
N THR A 74 -8.75 -0.86 12.72
CA THR A 74 -7.50 -0.77 11.94
C THR A 74 -6.92 0.63 11.96
N THR A 75 -5.68 0.76 12.46
CA THR A 75 -4.92 2.01 12.35
C THR A 75 -4.08 2.02 11.07
N TRP A 76 -3.66 3.21 10.67
CA TRP A 76 -2.70 3.36 9.57
C TRP A 76 -1.39 2.58 9.83
N LEU A 77 -0.90 2.58 11.08
CA LEU A 77 0.28 1.81 11.48
C LEU A 77 0.07 0.29 11.34
N SER A 78 -1.05 -0.24 11.87
CA SER A 78 -1.37 -1.67 11.71
C SER A 78 -1.53 -2.08 10.24
N THR A 79 -1.98 -1.15 9.39
CA THR A 79 -2.07 -1.39 7.95
C THR A 79 -0.70 -1.44 7.29
N ILE A 80 0.24 -0.59 7.71
CA ILE A 80 1.63 -0.62 7.20
C ILE A 80 2.36 -1.85 7.69
N GLU A 81 2.17 -2.24 8.94
CA GLU A 81 2.76 -3.46 9.49
C GLU A 81 2.35 -4.68 8.65
N LYS A 82 1.06 -4.81 8.31
CA LYS A 82 0.59 -5.84 7.36
C LYS A 82 1.23 -5.71 5.99
N ASP A 83 1.37 -4.48 5.47
CA ASP A 83 2.01 -4.25 4.18
C ASP A 83 3.49 -4.68 4.17
N LEU A 84 4.20 -4.49 5.28
CA LEU A 84 5.60 -4.86 5.46
C LEU A 84 5.78 -6.37 5.67
N ILE A 85 4.89 -7.00 6.44
CA ILE A 85 4.87 -8.46 6.61
C ILE A 85 4.66 -9.16 5.27
N GLU A 86 3.77 -8.63 4.41
CA GLU A 86 3.61 -9.14 3.03
C GLU A 86 4.85 -8.93 2.13
N LEU A 87 5.86 -8.18 2.59
CA LEU A 87 7.15 -7.99 1.94
C LEU A 87 8.29 -8.73 2.65
N ASP A 88 7.96 -9.60 3.61
CA ASP A 88 8.91 -10.31 4.46
C ASP A 88 9.84 -9.37 5.24
N LEU A 89 9.31 -8.21 5.68
CA LEU A 89 10.04 -7.22 6.47
C LEU A 89 9.37 -7.00 7.82
N SER A 90 10.15 -7.07 8.90
CA SER A 90 9.71 -6.56 10.21
C SER A 90 9.69 -5.03 10.23
N VAL A 91 8.99 -4.48 11.22
CA VAL A 91 8.96 -3.03 11.48
C VAL A 91 10.35 -2.52 11.88
N GLU A 92 11.12 -3.29 12.64
CA GLU A 92 12.51 -2.95 12.99
C GLU A 92 13.39 -2.93 11.75
N ASP A 93 13.38 -4.00 10.96
CA ASP A 93 14.17 -4.11 9.72
C ASP A 93 13.86 -2.97 8.77
N ALA A 94 12.57 -2.66 8.59
CA ALA A 94 12.13 -1.54 7.77
C ALA A 94 12.66 -0.21 8.33
N SER A 95 12.69 -0.03 9.65
CA SER A 95 13.23 1.19 10.26
C SER A 95 14.72 1.39 9.94
N HIS A 96 15.52 0.32 10.00
CA HIS A 96 16.94 0.36 9.63
C HIS A 96 17.13 0.59 8.12
N LEU A 97 16.42 -0.18 7.28
CA LEU A 97 16.53 -0.13 5.82
C LEU A 97 16.09 1.21 5.23
N VAL A 98 15.15 1.91 5.87
CA VAL A 98 14.65 3.20 5.37
C VAL A 98 15.74 4.27 5.29
N HIS A 99 16.75 4.21 6.15
CA HIS A 99 17.86 5.17 6.12
C HIS A 99 18.73 5.01 4.87
N ASP A 100 18.85 3.79 4.33
CA ASP A 100 19.41 3.57 3.02
C ASP A 100 18.36 3.83 1.92
N ARG A 101 18.52 4.95 1.21
CA ARG A 101 17.60 5.33 0.11
C ARG A 101 17.63 4.35 -1.06
N ARG A 102 18.76 3.69 -1.32
CA ARG A 102 18.89 2.75 -2.44
C ARG A 102 18.15 1.45 -2.13
N GLU A 103 18.39 0.88 -0.96
CA GLU A 103 17.68 -0.32 -0.51
C GLU A 103 16.17 -0.06 -0.35
N TRP A 104 15.77 1.07 0.23
CA TRP A 104 14.36 1.41 0.35
C TRP A 104 13.65 1.56 -1.01
N ARG A 105 14.34 2.08 -2.03
CA ARG A 105 13.79 2.15 -3.39
C ARG A 105 13.60 0.76 -4.00
N LYS A 106 14.44 -0.22 -3.68
CA LYS A 106 14.25 -1.61 -4.10
C LYS A 106 13.00 -2.19 -3.45
N VAL A 107 12.79 -2.00 -2.15
CA VAL A 107 11.58 -2.44 -1.44
C VAL A 107 10.32 -1.86 -2.08
N VAL A 108 10.29 -0.54 -2.36
CA VAL A 108 9.16 0.11 -3.04
C VAL A 108 8.95 -0.40 -4.47
N ARG A 109 10.02 -0.85 -5.15
CA ARG A 109 9.92 -1.47 -6.48
C ARG A 109 9.34 -2.87 -6.38
N ILE A 110 9.79 -3.67 -5.41
CA ILE A 110 9.29 -5.02 -5.11
C ILE A 110 7.80 -4.94 -4.76
N SER A 111 7.38 -3.99 -3.91
CA SER A 111 5.97 -3.80 -3.57
C SER A 111 5.09 -3.47 -4.78
N ARG A 112 5.67 -2.85 -5.81
CA ARG A 112 5.00 -2.57 -7.09
C ARG A 112 5.00 -3.79 -8.03
N ALA A 113 6.00 -4.65 -7.92
CA ALA A 113 6.26 -5.78 -8.81
C ALA A 113 5.64 -7.11 -8.37
N LEU A 114 5.46 -7.35 -7.07
CA LEU A 114 4.92 -8.59 -6.48
C LEU A 114 3.49 -8.97 -6.89
N ARG A 115 2.91 -8.31 -7.90
CA ARG A 115 1.65 -8.70 -8.53
C ARG A 115 1.44 -8.00 -9.89
N SER A 116 2.48 -7.95 -10.73
CA SER A 116 2.21 -7.97 -12.18
C SER A 116 1.73 -9.39 -12.50
N PRO A 117 0.59 -9.59 -13.18
CA PRO A 117 0.44 -10.85 -13.89
C PRO A 117 1.62 -10.93 -14.87
N GLU A 118 2.41 -12.00 -14.78
CA GLU A 118 3.31 -12.39 -15.88
C GLU A 118 2.48 -12.26 -17.19
N PRO A 119 3.04 -11.67 -18.26
CA PRO A 119 2.43 -11.85 -19.56
C PRO A 119 2.42 -13.35 -19.80
N ASP A 120 1.23 -13.88 -20.07
CA ASP A 120 1.01 -15.28 -20.44
C ASP A 120 2.13 -15.71 -21.40
N ALA A 121 3.05 -16.54 -20.91
CA ALA A 121 4.06 -17.19 -21.73
C ALA A 121 3.36 -18.27 -22.54
N SER A 122 2.58 -17.83 -23.53
CA SER A 122 1.88 -18.66 -24.48
C SER A 122 1.58 -17.81 -25.71
N GLN A 123 2.59 -17.69 -26.56
CA GLN A 123 2.50 -17.83 -28.02
C GLN A 123 3.89 -18.07 -28.60
#